data_AF-A0AAJ1Q3D5-F1
#
_entry.id   AF-A0AAJ1Q3D5-F1
#
_cell.length_a   1.000
_cell.length_b   1.000
_cell.length_c   1.000
_cell.angle_alpha   90.00
_cell.angle_beta   90.00
_cell.angle_gamma   90.00
#
_symmetry.space_group_name_H-M   'P 1'
#
loop_
_entity.id
_entity.type
_entity.pdbx_description
1 polymer ?
#
loop_
_entity_poly.entity_id
_entity_poly.type
_entity_poly.pdbx_seq_one_letter_code
_entity_poly.pdbx_strand_id
1 'polypeptide(L)'
;MSEAVRQSYQRGPVVLRGKAIPKETSDARLLQAQETSDWLHADPWRVLRIQAEFVEGFGALSEVGPAISVFGSARTPGNDPHWTAAYEIGRMLAERGIGVITGGGPGAMEAANKGAWDAGGTSIGLGIELPHEQALNPWITVGINFRYFFARKTMFVKYSQGFIVMPGGFGTMDELFEAMTLVQTRKVGSFPIVLVGTEYWSGLIAWIREKMIGEGTISPEDIDLVKIVDDPAEAVRIACGG
;
A
#
# COMPACT_ATOMS: atom_id res chain seq x y z
N MET A 1 20.47 -41.57 -47.47
CA MET A 1 19.91 -41.19 -46.15
C MET A 1 18.49 -40.73 -46.35
N SER A 2 17.51 -41.39 -45.70
CA SER A 2 16.09 -41.14 -45.98
C SER A 2 15.66 -39.74 -45.52
N GLU A 3 14.69 -39.17 -46.24
CA GLU A 3 14.12 -37.84 -46.07
C GLU A 3 13.61 -37.57 -44.63
N ALA A 4 13.23 -38.63 -43.92
CA ALA A 4 12.83 -38.60 -42.51
C ALA A 4 13.93 -38.13 -41.54
N VAL A 5 15.21 -38.19 -41.93
CA VAL A 5 16.34 -37.73 -41.10
C VAL A 5 16.54 -36.20 -41.19
N ARG A 6 15.96 -35.55 -42.22
CA ARG A 6 16.13 -34.09 -42.46
C ARG A 6 15.04 -33.23 -41.83
N GLN A 7 13.90 -33.79 -41.46
CA GLN A 7 12.81 -33.01 -40.89
C GLN A 7 13.08 -32.75 -39.39
N SER A 8 13.38 -31.49 -39.05
CA SER A 8 13.59 -31.02 -37.68
C SER A 8 12.57 -29.96 -37.32
N TYR A 9 12.02 -30.03 -36.11
CA TYR A 9 11.07 -29.08 -35.55
C TYR A 9 11.67 -28.38 -34.33
N GLN A 10 11.52 -27.06 -34.22
CA GLN A 10 11.99 -26.30 -33.06
C GLN A 10 10.83 -25.99 -32.11
N ARG A 11 11.01 -26.30 -30.81
CA ARG A 11 10.06 -25.98 -29.73
C ARG A 11 10.77 -25.14 -28.68
N GLY A 12 10.68 -23.81 -28.78
CA GLY A 12 11.52 -22.92 -27.95
C GLY A 12 13.00 -23.23 -28.19
N PRO A 13 13.82 -23.49 -27.16
CA PRO A 13 15.25 -23.78 -27.32
C PRO A 13 15.56 -25.24 -27.77
N VAL A 14 14.55 -26.11 -27.92
CA VAL A 14 14.75 -27.56 -28.14
C VAL A 14 14.53 -27.95 -29.60
N VAL A 15 15.43 -28.77 -30.18
CA VAL A 15 15.30 -29.36 -31.53
C VAL A 15 14.78 -30.80 -31.45
N LEU A 16 13.67 -31.08 -32.14
CA LEU A 16 13.01 -32.39 -32.18
C LEU A 16 13.06 -32.98 -33.60
N ARG A 17 13.19 -34.31 -33.70
CA ARG A 17 13.27 -35.04 -34.99
C ARG A 17 12.44 -36.31 -34.96
N GLY A 18 12.01 -36.77 -36.14
CA GLY A 18 11.25 -38.02 -36.29
C GLY A 18 9.97 -38.03 -35.44
N LYS A 19 9.73 -39.12 -34.71
CA LYS A 19 8.52 -39.29 -33.87
C LYS A 19 8.41 -38.31 -32.69
N ALA A 20 9.49 -37.58 -32.37
CA ALA A 20 9.46 -36.56 -31.32
C ALA A 20 8.88 -35.22 -31.79
N ILE A 21 8.63 -35.04 -33.09
CA ILE A 21 7.97 -33.84 -33.63
C ILE A 21 6.49 -33.86 -33.23
N PRO A 22 6.02 -32.89 -32.41
CA PRO A 22 4.63 -32.85 -31.98
C PRO A 22 3.71 -32.52 -33.17
N LYS A 23 2.50 -33.08 -33.16
CA LYS A 23 1.49 -32.82 -34.21
C LYS A 23 0.94 -31.38 -34.17
N GLU A 24 1.07 -30.72 -33.02
CA GLU A 24 0.61 -29.36 -32.78
C GLU A 24 1.72 -28.53 -32.15
N THR A 25 1.79 -27.25 -32.54
CA THR A 25 2.74 -26.31 -31.95
C THR A 25 2.38 -26.00 -30.50
N SER A 26 3.29 -25.37 -29.76
CA SER A 26 2.98 -24.91 -28.40
C SER A 26 1.87 -23.86 -28.43
N ASP A 27 1.92 -22.93 -29.38
CA ASP A 27 0.94 -21.84 -29.51
C ASP A 27 -0.44 -22.36 -29.91
N ALA A 28 -0.52 -23.35 -30.82
CA ALA A 28 -1.78 -23.96 -31.20
C ALA A 28 -2.51 -24.55 -29.98
N ARG A 29 -1.76 -25.19 -29.07
CA ARG A 29 -2.33 -25.73 -27.81
C ARG A 29 -2.70 -24.65 -26.80
N LEU A 30 -1.95 -23.54 -26.74
CA LEU A 30 -2.26 -22.42 -25.86
C LEU A 30 -3.54 -21.69 -26.31
N LEU A 31 -3.74 -21.54 -27.62
CA LEU A 31 -4.86 -20.80 -28.22
C LEU A 31 -6.13 -21.64 -28.40
N GLN A 32 -6.06 -22.95 -28.14
CA GLN A 32 -7.25 -23.82 -28.11
C GLN A 32 -8.16 -23.43 -26.94
N ALA A 33 -9.48 -23.54 -27.15
CA ALA A 33 -10.46 -23.32 -26.10
C ALA A 33 -10.26 -24.35 -24.98
N GLN A 34 -10.17 -23.88 -23.74
CA GLN A 34 -10.12 -24.76 -22.57
C GLN A 34 -11.53 -25.22 -22.18
N GLU A 35 -11.66 -26.46 -21.73
CA GLU A 35 -12.94 -27.02 -21.28
C GLU A 35 -13.34 -26.58 -19.87
N THR A 36 -12.37 -26.22 -19.00
CA THR A 36 -12.62 -25.82 -17.60
C THR A 36 -11.69 -24.69 -17.14
N SER A 37 -12.13 -23.94 -16.12
CA SER A 37 -11.41 -22.79 -15.55
C SER A 37 -11.14 -22.91 -14.04
N ASP A 38 -11.27 -24.11 -13.46
CA ASP A 38 -11.17 -24.35 -12.01
C ASP A 38 -9.82 -23.92 -11.42
N TRP A 39 -8.76 -24.00 -12.23
CA TRP A 39 -7.42 -23.59 -11.84
C TRP A 39 -7.32 -22.11 -11.46
N LEU A 40 -8.23 -21.24 -11.93
CA LEU A 40 -8.30 -19.83 -11.55
C LEU A 40 -8.59 -19.61 -10.05
N HIS A 41 -9.20 -20.60 -9.40
CA HIS A 41 -9.58 -20.54 -7.99
C HIS A 41 -8.66 -21.33 -7.08
N ALA A 42 -7.65 -22.00 -7.65
CA ALA A 42 -6.68 -22.80 -6.90
C ALA A 42 -5.50 -21.95 -6.40
N ASP A 43 -4.89 -22.37 -5.30
CA ASP A 43 -3.76 -21.65 -4.68
C ASP A 43 -2.55 -21.43 -5.59
N PRO A 44 -2.16 -22.36 -6.49
CA PRO A 44 -1.07 -22.09 -7.43
C PRO A 44 -1.32 -20.85 -8.31
N TRP A 45 -2.55 -20.64 -8.76
CA TRP A 45 -2.90 -19.43 -9.51
C TRP A 45 -2.96 -18.19 -8.64
N ARG A 46 -3.41 -18.32 -7.38
CA ARG A 46 -3.37 -17.22 -6.40
C ARG A 46 -1.93 -16.76 -6.16
N VAL A 47 -0.96 -17.66 -6.04
CA VAL A 47 0.46 -17.30 -5.91
C VAL A 47 0.94 -16.44 -7.08
N LEU A 48 0.58 -16.81 -8.32
CA LEU A 48 0.93 -16.03 -9.51
C LEU A 48 0.25 -14.65 -9.52
N ARG A 49 -1.01 -14.56 -9.10
CA ARG A 49 -1.72 -13.28 -8.95
C ARG A 49 -1.11 -12.39 -7.87
N ILE A 50 -0.72 -12.97 -6.74
CA ILE A 50 -0.04 -12.26 -5.65
C ILE A 50 1.30 -11.71 -6.14
N GLN A 51 2.08 -12.54 -6.85
CA GLN A 51 3.34 -12.11 -7.46
C GLN A 51 3.11 -10.95 -8.43
N ALA A 52 2.06 -11.02 -9.28
CA ALA A 52 1.73 -9.95 -10.20
C ALA A 52 1.44 -8.62 -9.47
N GLU A 53 0.66 -8.63 -8.38
CA GLU A 53 0.39 -7.41 -7.60
C GLU A 53 1.66 -6.79 -7.00
N PHE A 54 2.62 -7.61 -6.57
CA PHE A 54 3.92 -7.10 -6.14
C PHE A 54 4.73 -6.49 -7.29
N VAL A 55 4.75 -7.14 -8.46
CA VAL A 55 5.46 -6.62 -9.63
C VAL A 55 4.86 -5.29 -10.09
N GLU A 56 3.53 -5.21 -10.20
CA GLU A 56 2.82 -4.00 -10.59
C GLU A 56 3.01 -2.88 -9.56
N GLY A 57 2.82 -3.18 -8.27
CA GLY A 57 3.03 -2.22 -7.19
C GLY A 57 4.46 -1.69 -7.13
N PHE A 58 5.45 -2.57 -7.28
CA PHE A 58 6.85 -2.16 -7.26
C PHE A 58 7.25 -1.34 -8.48
N GLY A 59 6.75 -1.70 -9.66
CA GLY A 59 6.99 -0.96 -10.90
C GLY A 59 6.39 0.44 -10.83
N ALA A 60 5.10 0.53 -10.48
CA ALA A 60 4.36 1.80 -10.46
C ALA A 60 4.87 2.82 -9.43
N LEU A 61 5.43 2.35 -8.30
CA LEU A 61 5.93 3.22 -7.23
C LEU A 61 7.44 3.44 -7.26
N SER A 62 8.16 2.86 -8.23
CA SER A 62 9.63 2.87 -8.27
C SER A 62 10.26 4.26 -8.37
N GLU A 63 9.56 5.25 -8.93
CA GLU A 63 10.06 6.60 -9.20
C GLU A 63 9.39 7.68 -8.34
N VAL A 64 8.57 7.31 -7.35
CA VAL A 64 7.79 8.24 -6.51
C VAL A 64 8.66 9.21 -5.70
N GLY A 65 9.91 8.84 -5.42
CA GLY A 65 10.80 9.61 -4.56
C GLY A 65 10.38 9.61 -3.09
N PRO A 66 10.80 10.61 -2.30
CA PRO A 66 10.39 10.77 -0.90
C PRO A 66 8.87 10.85 -0.76
N ALA A 67 8.26 10.02 0.09
CA ALA A 67 6.83 10.11 0.38
C ALA A 67 6.49 9.79 1.84
N ILE A 68 5.30 10.24 2.26
CA ILE A 68 4.69 9.98 3.57
C ILE A 68 3.32 9.34 3.34
N SER A 69 3.03 8.27 4.08
CA SER A 69 1.70 7.68 4.06
C SER A 69 0.79 8.36 5.08
N VAL A 70 -0.39 8.78 4.63
CA VAL A 70 -1.41 9.44 5.45
C VAL A 70 -2.63 8.54 5.57
N PHE A 71 -2.96 8.18 6.81
CA PHE A 71 -4.11 7.33 7.14
C PHE A 71 -5.16 8.11 7.90
N GLY A 72 -6.41 7.66 7.82
CA GLY A 72 -7.52 8.23 8.57
C GLY A 72 -8.86 7.63 8.17
N SER A 73 -9.93 8.07 8.81
CA SER A 73 -11.27 7.57 8.53
C SER A 73 -11.72 7.86 7.10
N ALA A 74 -12.28 6.84 6.43
CA ALA A 74 -13.04 7.00 5.19
C ALA A 74 -14.35 7.80 5.41
N ARG A 75 -14.76 7.97 6.67
CA ARG A 75 -16.06 8.56 7.04
C ARG A 75 -15.95 10.00 7.53
N THR A 76 -14.76 10.61 7.53
CA THR A 76 -14.58 12.00 7.97
C THR A 76 -15.31 12.96 7.04
N PRO A 77 -16.28 13.76 7.51
CA PRO A 77 -17.00 14.72 6.69
C PRO A 77 -16.09 15.87 6.20
N GLY A 78 -16.41 16.47 5.05
CA GLY A 78 -15.63 17.58 4.48
C GLY A 78 -15.63 18.88 5.30
N ASN A 79 -16.56 19.04 6.25
CA ASN A 79 -16.62 20.18 7.18
C ASN A 79 -15.98 19.88 8.54
N ASP A 80 -15.40 18.69 8.72
CA ASP A 80 -14.76 18.28 9.96
C ASP A 80 -13.36 18.94 10.10
N PRO A 81 -12.97 19.43 11.30
CA PRO A 81 -11.63 19.97 11.52
C PRO A 81 -10.50 19.00 11.15
N HIS A 82 -10.68 17.69 11.35
CA HIS A 82 -9.70 16.68 10.96
C HIS A 82 -9.60 16.51 9.45
N TRP A 83 -10.68 16.76 8.70
CA TRP A 83 -10.61 16.80 7.24
C TRP A 83 -9.74 17.97 6.79
N THR A 84 -9.98 19.16 7.34
CA THR A 84 -9.17 20.37 7.04
C THR A 84 -7.70 20.15 7.40
N ALA A 85 -7.43 19.56 8.57
CA ALA A 85 -6.07 19.22 8.99
C ALA A 85 -5.38 18.25 8.01
N ALA A 86 -6.07 17.19 7.58
CA ALA A 86 -5.53 16.24 6.60
C ALA A 86 -5.24 16.90 5.25
N TYR A 87 -6.11 17.81 4.80
CA TYR A 87 -5.88 18.62 3.61
C TYR A 87 -4.61 19.47 3.72
N GLU A 88 -4.46 20.20 4.83
CA GLU A 88 -3.26 21.03 5.05
C GLU A 88 -1.97 20.20 5.14
N ILE A 89 -2.02 19.02 5.77
CA ILE A 89 -0.91 18.05 5.78
C ILE A 89 -0.53 17.67 4.36
N GLY A 90 -1.50 17.29 3.53
CA GLY A 90 -1.27 16.91 2.13
C GLY A 90 -0.62 18.05 1.33
N ARG A 91 -1.14 19.28 1.48
CA ARG A 91 -0.62 20.49 0.84
C ARG A 91 0.84 20.75 1.23
N MET A 92 1.14 20.75 2.53
CA MET A 92 2.48 21.04 3.05
C MET A 92 3.52 19.97 2.70
N LEU A 93 3.12 18.70 2.59
CA LEU A 93 3.99 17.63 2.11
C LEU A 93 4.35 17.85 0.64
N ALA A 94 3.35 18.12 -0.20
CA ALA A 94 3.54 18.39 -1.62
C ALA A 94 4.42 19.63 -1.87
N GLU A 95 4.22 20.70 -1.12
CA GLU A 95 5.06 21.93 -1.19
C GLU A 95 6.54 21.66 -0.85
N ARG A 96 6.83 20.60 -0.09
CA ARG A 96 8.20 20.15 0.22
C ARG A 96 8.75 19.16 -0.80
N GLY A 97 8.03 18.88 -1.89
CA GLY A 97 8.40 17.87 -2.89
C GLY A 97 8.27 16.44 -2.36
N ILE A 98 7.45 16.22 -1.33
CA ILE A 98 7.22 14.90 -0.72
C ILE A 98 5.87 14.38 -1.20
N GLY A 99 5.87 13.16 -1.75
CA GLY A 99 4.65 12.48 -2.19
C GLY A 99 3.73 12.12 -1.03
N VAL A 100 2.43 12.12 -1.30
CA VAL A 100 1.40 11.75 -0.32
C VAL A 100 0.76 10.43 -0.74
N ILE A 101 0.94 9.40 0.09
CA ILE A 101 0.37 8.07 -0.15
C ILE A 101 -0.84 7.89 0.76
N THR A 102 -1.98 7.49 0.21
CA THR A 102 -3.18 7.18 1.00
C THR A 102 -3.81 5.86 0.55
N GLY A 103 -4.84 5.42 1.26
CA GLY A 103 -5.68 4.32 0.81
C GLY A 103 -6.62 4.65 -0.37
N GLY A 104 -6.63 5.90 -0.82
CA GLY A 104 -7.37 6.38 -1.98
C GLY A 104 -8.88 6.48 -1.82
N GLY A 105 -9.41 6.18 -0.64
CA GLY A 105 -10.85 6.30 -0.34
C GLY A 105 -11.29 7.74 -0.02
N PRO A 106 -12.56 7.91 0.40
CA PRO A 106 -13.11 9.20 0.83
C PRO A 106 -12.57 9.67 2.19
N GLY A 107 -13.10 10.79 2.69
CA GLY A 107 -12.83 11.27 4.05
C GLY A 107 -11.43 11.85 4.21
N ALA A 108 -10.74 11.47 5.29
CA ALA A 108 -9.40 12.00 5.59
C ALA A 108 -8.36 11.63 4.50
N MET A 109 -8.52 10.46 3.87
CA MET A 109 -7.66 10.04 2.75
C MET A 109 -7.83 10.98 1.55
N GLU A 110 -9.09 11.23 1.15
CA GLU A 110 -9.40 12.18 0.08
C GLU A 110 -8.89 13.58 0.39
N ALA A 111 -9.04 14.06 1.64
CA ALA A 111 -8.56 15.36 2.05
C ALA A 111 -7.04 15.51 1.81
N ALA A 112 -6.26 14.53 2.27
CA ALA A 112 -4.82 14.51 2.09
C ALA A 112 -4.41 14.44 0.60
N ASN A 113 -5.08 13.60 -0.19
CA ASN A 113 -4.85 13.55 -1.64
C ASN A 113 -5.18 14.89 -2.31
N LYS A 114 -6.29 15.51 -1.95
CA LYS A 114 -6.71 16.81 -2.48
C LYS A 114 -5.72 17.91 -2.14
N GLY A 115 -5.23 17.95 -0.90
CA GLY A 115 -4.20 18.92 -0.49
C GLY A 115 -2.93 18.79 -1.32
N ALA A 116 -2.47 17.56 -1.53
CA ALA A 116 -1.31 17.28 -2.36
C ALA A 116 -1.52 17.67 -3.83
N TRP A 117 -2.69 17.34 -4.38
CA TRP A 117 -3.10 17.67 -5.74
C TRP A 117 -3.16 19.18 -5.98
N ASP A 118 -3.81 19.92 -5.10
CA ASP A 118 -3.99 21.38 -5.23
C ASP A 118 -2.64 22.13 -5.14
N ALA A 119 -1.66 21.56 -4.43
CA ALA A 119 -0.27 22.04 -4.40
C ALA A 119 0.58 21.61 -5.61
N GLY A 120 0.02 20.83 -6.55
CA GLY A 120 0.73 20.32 -7.73
C GLY A 120 1.74 19.21 -7.42
N GLY A 121 1.62 18.53 -6.27
CA GLY A 121 2.50 17.44 -5.87
C GLY A 121 2.02 16.05 -6.28
N THR A 122 2.83 15.04 -5.96
CA THR A 122 2.51 13.63 -6.23
C THR A 122 1.49 13.11 -5.21
N SER A 123 0.30 12.73 -5.68
CA SER A 123 -0.80 12.20 -4.88
C SER A 123 -1.09 10.75 -5.25
N ILE A 124 -0.82 9.83 -4.34
CA ILE A 124 -0.87 8.38 -4.59
C ILE A 124 -2.06 7.77 -3.85
N GLY A 125 -2.81 6.94 -4.55
CA GLY A 125 -3.94 6.19 -4.00
C GLY A 125 -3.72 4.69 -4.17
N LEU A 126 -3.52 3.99 -3.05
CA LEU A 126 -3.42 2.54 -3.01
C LEU A 126 -4.79 1.98 -2.60
N GLY A 127 -5.65 1.73 -3.57
CA GLY A 127 -6.99 1.18 -3.36
C GLY A 127 -6.97 -0.31 -2.99
N ILE A 128 -8.09 -0.81 -2.50
CA ILE A 128 -8.30 -2.23 -2.20
C ILE A 128 -9.67 -2.65 -2.71
N GLU A 129 -9.76 -3.84 -3.31
CA GLU A 129 -11.01 -4.43 -3.76
C GLU A 129 -11.93 -4.69 -2.55
N LEU A 130 -13.06 -3.99 -2.50
CA LEU A 130 -14.11 -4.17 -1.50
C LEU A 130 -15.46 -4.45 -2.18
N PRO A 131 -16.39 -5.15 -1.50
CA PRO A 131 -17.72 -5.40 -2.03
C PRO A 131 -18.51 -4.12 -2.33
N HIS A 132 -18.24 -3.05 -1.58
CA HIS A 132 -18.82 -1.71 -1.70
C HIS A 132 -17.69 -0.70 -1.47
N GLU A 133 -17.74 0.46 -2.13
CA GLU A 133 -16.67 1.51 -2.13
C GLU A 133 -15.47 1.14 -3.04
N GLN A 134 -15.59 1.43 -4.35
CA GLN A 134 -14.66 0.94 -5.38
C GLN A 134 -13.85 2.01 -6.11
N ALA A 135 -14.24 3.28 -6.03
CA ALA A 135 -13.56 4.33 -6.76
C ALA A 135 -12.49 4.99 -5.90
N LEU A 136 -11.27 5.03 -6.43
CA LEU A 136 -10.25 5.97 -6.00
C LEU A 136 -10.82 7.41 -6.10
N ASN A 137 -10.54 8.24 -5.10
CA ASN A 137 -10.96 9.64 -5.11
C ASN A 137 -10.34 10.41 -6.30
N PRO A 138 -10.95 11.52 -6.77
CA PRO A 138 -10.57 12.17 -8.02
C PRO A 138 -9.23 12.93 -7.97
N TRP A 139 -8.56 12.99 -6.81
CA TRP A 139 -7.35 13.79 -6.58
C TRP A 139 -6.07 12.95 -6.63
N ILE A 140 -6.15 11.74 -7.17
CA ILE A 140 -5.02 10.81 -7.26
C ILE A 140 -4.32 10.97 -8.60
N THR A 141 -3.01 11.23 -8.56
CA THR A 141 -2.13 11.26 -9.74
C THR A 141 -1.62 9.86 -10.11
N VAL A 142 -1.37 8.99 -9.12
CA VAL A 142 -0.91 7.61 -9.32
C VAL A 142 -1.81 6.66 -8.51
N GLY A 143 -2.61 5.87 -9.21
CA GLY A 143 -3.59 4.96 -8.59
C GLY A 143 -3.27 3.49 -8.85
N ILE A 144 -3.33 2.66 -7.81
CA ILE A 144 -3.17 1.21 -7.91
C ILE A 144 -4.28 0.56 -7.09
N ASN A 145 -5.06 -0.35 -7.67
CA ASN A 145 -6.08 -1.11 -6.96
C ASN A 145 -5.58 -2.52 -6.68
N PHE A 146 -5.37 -2.83 -5.41
CA PHE A 146 -4.97 -4.16 -4.97
C PHE A 146 -6.18 -5.05 -4.72
N ARG A 147 -5.99 -6.37 -4.79
CA ARG A 147 -6.98 -7.34 -4.29
C ARG A 147 -6.56 -7.92 -2.95
N TYR A 148 -5.25 -8.00 -2.71
CA TYR A 148 -4.71 -8.57 -1.48
C TYR A 148 -4.23 -7.48 -0.51
N PHE A 149 -4.80 -7.47 0.70
CA PHE A 149 -4.44 -6.50 1.76
C PHE A 149 -2.94 -6.46 2.06
N PHE A 150 -2.28 -7.61 2.16
CA PHE A 150 -0.86 -7.67 2.53
C PHE A 150 0.06 -7.10 1.44
N ALA A 151 -0.31 -7.22 0.16
CA ALA A 151 0.46 -6.62 -0.94
C ALA A 151 0.37 -5.10 -0.85
N ARG A 152 -0.84 -4.57 -0.64
CA ARG A 152 -1.09 -3.14 -0.40
C ARG A 152 -0.33 -2.59 0.80
N LYS A 153 -0.42 -3.27 1.95
CA LYS A 153 0.29 -2.91 3.20
C LYS A 153 1.80 -2.79 3.00
N THR A 154 2.38 -3.73 2.26
CA THR A 154 3.81 -3.67 1.92
C THR A 154 4.16 -2.37 1.19
N MET A 155 3.29 -1.88 0.30
CA MET A 155 3.56 -0.65 -0.45
C MET A 155 3.51 0.60 0.43
N PHE A 156 2.61 0.66 1.41
CA PHE A 156 2.56 1.79 2.36
C PHE A 156 3.88 1.95 3.11
N VAL A 157 4.45 0.85 3.60
CA VAL A 157 5.69 0.89 4.37
C VAL A 157 6.91 1.06 3.47
N LYS A 158 7.00 0.31 2.36
CA LYS A 158 8.18 0.30 1.49
C LYS A 158 8.43 1.64 0.80
N TYR A 159 7.38 2.34 0.40
CA TYR A 159 7.48 3.57 -0.39
C TYR A 159 7.20 4.84 0.42
N SER A 160 7.08 4.74 1.74
CA SER A 160 7.05 5.92 2.62
C SER A 160 8.23 5.92 3.58
N GLN A 161 8.55 7.10 4.10
CA GLN A 161 9.58 7.28 5.12
C GLN A 161 9.01 7.42 6.52
N GLY A 162 7.69 7.58 6.64
CA GLY A 162 6.99 7.81 7.89
C GLY A 162 5.49 7.88 7.66
N PHE A 163 4.74 7.80 8.76
CA PHE A 163 3.29 7.81 8.77
C PHE A 163 2.76 9.06 9.49
N ILE A 164 1.70 9.63 8.93
CA ILE A 164 0.81 10.57 9.62
C ILE A 164 -0.57 9.92 9.73
N VAL A 165 -1.09 9.83 10.95
CA VAL A 165 -2.29 9.06 11.27
C VAL A 165 -3.34 10.01 11.86
N MET A 166 -4.33 10.33 11.04
CA MET A 166 -5.51 11.09 11.41
C MET A 166 -6.50 10.20 12.17
N PRO A 167 -7.49 10.77 12.90
CA PRO A 167 -8.53 9.99 13.57
C PRO A 167 -9.23 9.02 12.61
N GLY A 168 -9.39 7.76 13.05
CA GLY A 168 -9.83 6.69 12.15
C GLY A 168 -10.20 5.38 12.83
N GLY A 169 -10.94 4.55 12.11
CA GLY A 169 -11.47 3.28 12.63
C GLY A 169 -10.47 2.12 12.53
N PHE A 170 -10.99 0.90 12.39
CA PHE A 170 -10.17 -0.32 12.41
C PHE A 170 -9.08 -0.38 11.34
N GLY A 171 -9.34 0.09 10.12
CA GLY A 171 -8.31 0.13 9.08
C GLY A 171 -7.14 1.05 9.45
N THR A 172 -7.44 2.19 10.09
CA THR A 172 -6.42 3.12 10.58
C THR A 172 -5.62 2.52 11.74
N MET A 173 -6.29 1.82 12.65
CA MET A 173 -5.64 1.13 13.78
C MET A 173 -4.74 -0.01 13.30
N ASP A 174 -5.18 -0.78 12.30
CA ASP A 174 -4.42 -1.88 11.70
C ASP A 174 -3.07 -1.40 11.14
N GLU A 175 -3.09 -0.33 10.34
CA GLU A 175 -1.87 0.25 9.77
C GLU A 175 -0.97 0.90 10.85
N LEU A 176 -1.57 1.52 11.86
CA LEU A 176 -0.83 2.10 13.00
C LEU A 176 -0.06 1.01 13.77
N PHE A 177 -0.74 -0.04 14.22
CA PHE A 177 -0.11 -1.09 15.02
C PHE A 177 0.86 -1.93 14.19
N GLU A 178 0.63 -2.10 12.88
CA GLU A 178 1.60 -2.73 11.99
C GLU A 178 2.89 -1.91 11.91
N ALA A 179 2.81 -0.60 11.69
CA ALA A 179 3.99 0.27 11.67
C ALA A 179 4.73 0.27 13.01
N MET A 180 4.01 0.40 14.14
CA MET A 180 4.62 0.34 15.47
C MET A 180 5.36 -0.99 15.69
N THR A 181 4.75 -2.11 15.29
CA THR A 181 5.38 -3.44 15.39
C THR A 181 6.64 -3.54 14.52
N LEU A 182 6.60 -3.01 13.30
CA LEU A 182 7.75 -3.03 12.40
C LEU A 182 8.92 -2.18 12.92
N VAL A 183 8.64 -1.03 13.54
CA VAL A 183 9.65 -0.18 14.18
C VAL A 183 10.21 -0.85 15.43
N GLN A 184 9.35 -1.33 16.33
CA GLN A 184 9.73 -2.04 17.56
C GLN A 184 10.66 -3.23 17.27
N THR A 185 10.35 -4.01 16.23
CA THR A 185 11.13 -5.17 15.82
C THR A 185 12.31 -4.84 14.91
N ARG A 186 12.59 -3.55 14.67
CA ARG A 186 13.68 -3.04 13.82
C ARG A 186 13.65 -3.59 12.38
N LYS A 187 12.45 -3.89 11.87
CA LYS A 187 12.23 -4.28 10.47
C LYS A 187 12.25 -3.08 9.55
N VAL A 188 11.91 -1.91 10.08
CA VAL A 188 12.13 -0.60 9.48
C VAL A 188 13.03 0.24 10.40
N GLY A 189 13.80 1.14 9.80
CA GLY A 189 14.75 2.00 10.52
C GLY A 189 14.06 3.18 11.22
N SER A 190 14.65 4.37 11.09
CA SER A 190 14.01 5.60 11.55
C SER A 190 12.76 5.87 10.70
N PHE A 191 11.59 5.59 11.27
CA PHE A 191 10.29 5.69 10.62
C PHE A 191 9.34 6.43 11.56
N PRO A 192 9.24 7.77 11.47
CA PRO A 192 8.38 8.55 12.36
C PRO A 192 6.91 8.19 12.17
N ILE A 193 6.22 7.97 13.29
CA ILE A 193 4.78 7.74 13.34
C ILE A 193 4.16 8.90 14.12
N VAL A 194 3.34 9.70 13.44
CA VAL A 194 2.72 10.89 14.02
C VAL A 194 1.21 10.72 14.06
N LEU A 195 0.62 10.83 15.24
CA LEU A 195 -0.82 10.81 15.47
C LEU A 195 -1.33 12.25 15.55
N VAL A 196 -2.36 12.58 14.78
CA VAL A 196 -2.95 13.92 14.77
C VAL A 196 -4.27 13.91 15.52
N GLY A 197 -4.47 14.85 16.45
CA GLY A 197 -5.67 15.01 17.26
C GLY A 197 -5.54 14.37 18.64
N THR A 198 -4.96 15.10 19.58
CA THR A 198 -4.65 14.65 20.95
C THR A 198 -5.90 14.12 21.67
N GLU A 199 -7.03 14.82 21.55
CA GLU A 199 -8.30 14.40 22.18
C GLU A 199 -8.72 12.98 21.76
N TYR A 200 -8.60 12.67 20.46
CA TYR A 200 -8.97 11.38 19.91
C TYR A 200 -8.06 10.24 20.40
N TRP A 201 -6.74 10.46 20.40
CA TRP A 201 -5.76 9.42 20.70
C TRP A 201 -5.50 9.20 22.19
N SER A 202 -5.84 10.18 23.05
CA SER A 202 -5.51 10.15 24.48
C SER A 202 -6.04 8.91 25.20
N GLY A 203 -7.25 8.46 24.89
CA GLY A 203 -7.85 7.26 25.50
C GLY A 203 -7.09 5.97 25.16
N LEU A 204 -6.68 5.80 23.89
CA LEU A 204 -5.89 4.64 23.47
C LEU A 204 -4.52 4.63 24.14
N ILE A 205 -3.85 5.78 24.18
CA ILE A 205 -2.51 5.91 24.74
C ILE A 205 -2.51 5.69 26.25
N ALA A 206 -3.56 6.16 26.95
CA ALA A 206 -3.77 5.85 28.36
C ALA A 206 -3.92 4.33 28.57
N TRP A 207 -4.72 3.66 27.75
CA TRP A 207 -4.90 2.21 27.83
C TRP A 207 -3.59 1.43 27.55
N ILE A 208 -2.81 1.83 26.54
CA ILE A 208 -1.50 1.21 26.24
C ILE A 208 -0.57 1.34 27.46
N ARG A 209 -0.53 2.52 28.09
CA ARG A 209 0.28 2.76 29.29
C ARG A 209 -0.20 1.97 30.49
N GLU A 210 -1.50 1.94 30.74
CA GLU A 210 -2.05 1.26 31.92
C GLU A 210 -1.98 -0.26 31.79
N LYS A 211 -2.36 -0.80 30.63
CA LYS A 211 -2.48 -2.25 30.41
C LYS A 211 -1.25 -2.84 29.77
N MET A 212 -0.87 -2.40 28.57
CA MET A 212 0.20 -3.07 27.84
C MET A 212 1.56 -2.93 28.54
N ILE A 213 1.89 -1.71 28.99
CA ILE A 213 3.11 -1.46 29.78
C ILE A 213 2.94 -2.00 31.21
N GLY A 214 1.79 -1.75 31.85
CA GLY A 214 1.53 -2.20 33.23
C GLY A 214 1.59 -3.72 33.41
N GLU A 215 1.18 -4.49 32.39
CA GLU A 215 1.25 -5.96 32.38
C GLU A 215 2.54 -6.50 31.72
N GLY A 216 3.44 -5.61 31.27
CA GLY A 216 4.74 -6.00 30.71
C GLY A 216 4.67 -6.69 29.34
N THR A 217 3.62 -6.43 28.56
CA THR A 217 3.47 -6.95 27.19
C THR A 217 4.25 -6.13 26.13
N ILE A 218 4.63 -4.89 26.47
CA ILE A 218 5.56 -4.04 25.71
C ILE A 218 6.50 -3.31 26.68
N SER A 219 7.61 -2.77 26.17
CA SER A 219 8.55 -1.97 26.94
C SER A 219 8.05 -0.53 27.12
N PRO A 220 8.37 0.15 28.23
CA PRO A 220 7.96 1.55 28.45
C PRO A 220 8.37 2.51 27.32
N GLU A 221 9.51 2.26 26.68
CA GLU A 221 10.06 3.07 25.59
C GLU A 221 9.31 2.88 24.26
N ASP A 222 8.54 1.80 24.11
CA ASP A 222 7.79 1.52 22.87
C ASP A 222 6.71 2.58 22.60
N ILE A 223 6.28 3.31 23.64
CA ILE A 223 5.34 4.42 23.48
C ILE A 223 5.97 5.67 22.86
N ASP A 224 7.31 5.79 22.94
CA ASP A 224 8.03 6.94 22.38
C ASP A 224 8.17 6.85 20.86
N LEU A 225 7.81 5.69 20.28
CA LEU A 225 7.74 5.44 18.84
C LEU A 225 6.68 6.31 18.15
N VAL A 226 5.66 6.76 18.88
CA VAL A 226 4.61 7.64 18.35
C VAL A 226 4.73 9.04 18.96
N LYS A 227 4.45 10.06 18.14
CA LYS A 227 4.27 11.44 18.60
C LYS A 227 2.83 11.88 18.36
N ILE A 228 2.24 12.56 19.32
CA ILE A 228 0.86 13.06 19.22
C ILE A 228 0.92 14.57 19.14
N VAL A 229 0.27 15.14 18.14
CA VAL A 229 0.24 16.58 17.88
C VAL A 229 -1.14 17.01 17.44
N ASP A 230 -1.44 18.30 17.59
CA ASP A 230 -2.68 18.89 17.08
C ASP A 230 -2.44 19.78 15.86
N ASP A 231 -1.23 20.32 15.70
CA ASP A 231 -0.86 21.20 14.60
C ASP A 231 -0.43 20.40 13.35
N PRO A 232 -1.11 20.59 12.19
CA PRO A 232 -0.69 20.03 10.91
C PRO A 232 0.78 20.30 10.55
N ALA A 233 1.29 21.50 10.82
CA ALA A 233 2.65 21.87 10.42
C ALA A 233 3.70 21.14 11.27
N GLU A 234 3.43 21.01 12.57
CA GLU A 234 4.22 20.16 13.46
C GLU A 234 4.22 18.70 13.00
N ALA A 235 3.06 18.16 12.61
CA ALA A 235 2.97 16.78 12.13
C ALA A 235 3.87 16.52 10.92
N VAL A 236 3.82 17.42 9.92
CA VAL A 236 4.66 17.35 8.73
C VAL A 236 6.14 17.47 9.09
N ARG A 237 6.51 18.39 9.98
CA ARG A 237 7.90 18.57 10.42
C ARG A 237 8.47 17.28 11.05
N ILE A 238 7.72 16.65 11.95
CA ILE A 238 8.16 15.41 12.61
C ILE A 238 8.23 14.25 11.60
N ALA A 239 7.21 14.08 10.76
CA ALA A 239 7.14 12.99 9.79
C ALA A 239 8.25 13.07 8.73
N CYS A 240 8.73 14.27 8.40
CA CYS A 240 9.81 14.48 7.44
C CYS A 240 11.23 14.44 8.04
N GLY A 241 11.36 14.08 9.33
CA GLY A 241 12.66 13.86 9.96
C GLY A 241 13.31 15.06 10.66
N GLY A 242 12.62 16.20 10.79
CA GLY A 242 13.07 17.37 11.57
C GLY A 242 14.25 18.12 10.97
#